data_AF-A0A8J5KJ33-F1
#
_entry.id   AF-A0A8J5KJ33-F1
#
_cell.length_a   1.000
_cell.length_b   1.000
_cell.length_c   1.000
_cell.angle_alpha   90.00
_cell.angle_beta   90.00
_cell.angle_gamma   90.00
#
_symmetry.space_group_name_H-M   'P 1'
#
loop_
_entity.id
_entity.type
_entity.pdbx_description
1 polymer ?
#
loop_
_entity_poly.entity_id
_entity_poly.type
_entity_poly.pdbx_seq_one_letter_code
_entity_poly.pdbx_strand_id
1 'polypeptide(L)'
;MNPLIKMPKDEGEEIDEDNEDNSDLEEEEVHQTSYLDTYHNNYEMDGNEFDFDVVFEEDDDDMKNPNLKLLKPLELCYRLRDRPITDASLLDFLRQVSTFGLSLVRLDIRQESDRHTDVLDSITNHLRIGWSQDWSKEKRQEWLSHELRGKRLLFGPDLPQTKETADVLQTFHVLAELPSDSFGAYIISMAIAPSHVFAVELLQQECHVKEPLRVVPLFENLQDHDAAPAAVACMFSIDWYMNNE
;
A
#
# COMPACT_ATOMS: atom_id res chain seq x y z
N MET A 1 29.13 -24.59 -66.85
CA MET A 1 30.02 -23.72 -66.05
C MET A 1 29.80 -24.07 -64.59
N ASN A 2 30.76 -24.74 -63.96
CA ASN A 2 30.99 -24.75 -62.50
C ASN A 2 32.26 -23.89 -62.25
N PRO A 3 32.60 -23.40 -61.04
CA PRO A 3 32.21 -23.82 -59.68
C PRO A 3 31.76 -22.62 -58.78
N LEU A 4 31.12 -22.74 -57.61
CA LEU A 4 31.50 -23.31 -56.30
C LEU A 4 32.77 -22.68 -55.66
N ILE A 5 32.66 -22.36 -54.35
CA ILE A 5 33.71 -22.14 -53.32
C ILE A 5 34.06 -20.63 -53.09
N LYS A 6 34.06 -20.03 -51.89
CA LYS A 6 34.69 -20.44 -50.60
C LYS A 6 34.16 -19.62 -49.42
N MET A 7 33.94 -20.25 -48.27
CA MET A 7 34.08 -19.62 -46.94
C MET A 7 35.59 -19.50 -46.60
N PRO A 8 36.03 -18.45 -45.89
CA PRO A 8 37.15 -18.52 -44.94
C PRO A 8 36.56 -18.81 -43.54
N LYS A 9 36.84 -19.92 -42.85
CA LYS A 9 38.07 -20.31 -42.11
C LYS A 9 38.57 -19.25 -41.12
N ASP A 10 38.51 -19.64 -39.85
CA ASP A 10 39.13 -19.05 -38.66
C ASP A 10 40.52 -18.47 -38.91
N GLU A 11 40.73 -17.27 -38.41
CA GLU A 11 41.99 -16.87 -37.79
C GLU A 11 41.63 -16.33 -36.41
N GLY A 12 42.13 -17.01 -35.38
CA GLY A 12 42.01 -16.58 -34.00
C GLY A 12 42.90 -15.38 -33.76
N GLU A 13 42.36 -14.40 -33.06
CA GLU A 13 43.13 -13.44 -32.28
C GLU A 13 42.69 -13.60 -30.83
N GLU A 14 43.62 -14.11 -30.02
CA GLU A 14 43.66 -13.94 -28.57
C GLU A 14 43.45 -12.45 -28.26
N ILE A 15 42.45 -12.15 -27.45
CA ILE A 15 42.42 -10.90 -26.69
C ILE A 15 42.40 -11.29 -25.23
N ASP A 16 43.55 -11.01 -24.64
CA ASP A 16 43.94 -11.11 -23.25
C ASP A 16 42.79 -10.82 -22.26
N GLU A 17 42.57 -11.81 -21.39
CA GLU A 17 42.21 -11.57 -20.00
C GLU A 17 43.26 -10.63 -19.39
N ASP A 18 42.79 -9.51 -18.84
CA ASP A 18 43.42 -8.68 -17.79
C ASP A 18 43.20 -7.19 -18.09
N ASN A 19 42.08 -6.67 -17.58
CA ASN A 19 42.04 -5.33 -17.03
C ASN A 19 40.96 -5.32 -15.93
N GLU A 20 41.41 -5.70 -14.74
CA GLU A 20 40.90 -5.20 -13.47
C GLU A 20 40.93 -3.67 -13.52
N ASP A 21 39.82 -3.05 -13.91
CA ASP A 21 39.55 -1.66 -13.56
C ASP A 21 38.57 -1.68 -12.39
N ASN A 22 39.19 -1.81 -11.22
CA ASN A 22 38.57 -1.70 -9.91
C ASN A 22 38.26 -0.22 -9.67
N SER A 23 37.19 0.28 -10.27
CA SER A 23 36.57 1.53 -9.85
C SER A 23 35.49 1.19 -8.84
N ASP A 24 35.80 1.43 -7.57
CA ASP A 24 34.89 1.43 -6.44
C ASP A 24 33.62 2.23 -6.81
N LEU A 25 32.58 1.51 -7.22
CA LEU A 25 31.22 2.00 -7.16
C LEU A 25 30.75 1.68 -5.75
N GLU A 26 30.87 2.66 -4.86
CA GLU A 26 30.14 2.68 -3.60
C GLU A 26 28.67 2.37 -3.93
N GLU A 27 28.23 1.16 -3.59
CA GLU A 27 26.82 0.82 -3.54
C GLU A 27 26.20 1.74 -2.49
N GLU A 28 25.62 2.86 -2.94
CA GLU A 28 24.62 3.57 -2.16
C GLU A 28 23.47 2.59 -1.94
N GLU A 29 23.51 1.91 -0.78
CA GLU A 29 22.31 1.35 -0.15
C GLU A 29 21.32 2.50 0.01
N VAL A 30 20.45 2.67 -0.98
CA VAL A 30 19.24 3.47 -0.85
C VAL A 30 18.35 2.70 0.12
N HIS A 31 18.53 2.96 1.41
CA HIS A 31 17.53 2.65 2.41
C HIS A 31 16.27 3.46 2.07
N GLN A 32 15.41 2.87 1.26
CA GLN A 32 14.06 3.35 1.02
C GLN A 32 13.23 2.91 2.23
N THR A 33 13.41 3.60 3.36
CA THR A 33 12.52 3.48 4.52
C THR A 33 11.12 3.87 4.07
N SER A 34 10.19 2.91 4.15
CA SER A 34 8.76 3.17 3.99
C SER A 34 8.34 4.24 5.00
N TYR A 35 7.40 5.12 4.62
CA TYR A 35 6.85 6.15 5.52
C TYR A 35 6.19 5.57 6.79
N LEU A 36 5.96 4.25 6.83
CA LEU A 36 5.53 3.52 8.02
C LEU A 36 6.70 2.96 8.85
N ASP A 37 7.88 2.74 8.26
CA ASP A 37 9.07 2.23 8.96
C ASP A 37 9.76 3.32 9.80
N THR A 38 9.69 4.58 9.40
CA THR A 38 10.18 5.72 10.21
C THR A 38 9.37 5.86 11.52
N TYR A 39 8.17 5.28 11.56
CA TYR A 39 7.32 5.19 12.75
C TYR A 39 7.17 3.74 13.23
N HIS A 40 8.23 2.94 13.15
CA HIS A 40 8.40 1.86 14.12
C HIS A 40 8.54 2.51 15.50
N ASN A 41 7.41 2.65 16.18
CA ASN A 41 7.42 2.84 17.62
C ASN A 41 8.07 1.61 18.24
N ASN A 42 9.38 1.69 18.51
CA ASN A 42 10.02 0.83 19.49
C ASN A 42 9.48 1.24 20.86
N TYR A 43 8.22 0.87 21.15
CA TYR A 43 7.63 0.97 22.46
C TYR A 43 8.20 -0.15 23.33
N GLU A 44 9.48 -0.07 23.69
CA GLU A 44 9.96 -0.74 24.88
C GLU A 44 9.42 0.03 26.09
N MET A 45 8.42 -0.57 26.75
CA MET A 45 7.86 -0.09 28.01
C MET A 45 8.81 -0.44 29.15
N ASP A 46 10.08 -0.05 29.06
CA ASP A 46 10.98 -0.07 30.20
C ASP A 46 10.76 1.20 31.01
N GLY A 47 10.31 0.99 32.25
CA GLY A 47 9.84 2.05 33.13
C GLY A 47 10.87 3.17 33.26
N ASN A 48 10.38 4.40 33.02
CA ASN A 48 10.93 5.70 33.37
C ASN A 48 11.74 6.53 32.36
N GLU A 49 11.87 6.14 31.09
CA GLU A 49 12.47 7.04 30.10
C GLU A 49 11.65 7.03 28.79
N PHE A 50 10.77 8.02 28.64
CA PHE A 50 10.13 8.32 27.36
C PHE A 50 11.12 9.16 26.57
N ASP A 51 12.01 8.51 25.84
CA ASP A 51 12.99 9.19 25.01
C ASP A 51 12.28 9.69 23.73
N PHE A 52 12.26 11.00 23.55
CA PHE A 52 11.60 11.66 22.43
C PHE A 52 12.66 12.01 21.37
N ASP A 53 13.46 11.02 20.98
CA ASP A 53 14.42 11.16 19.89
C ASP A 53 13.69 11.00 18.55
N VAL A 54 12.85 11.99 18.23
CA VAL A 54 12.41 12.24 16.86
C VAL A 54 13.47 13.15 16.24
N VAL A 55 14.40 12.55 15.49
CA VAL A 55 15.32 13.30 14.63
C VAL A 55 14.48 13.87 13.49
N PHE A 56 14.29 15.19 13.49
CA PHE A 56 13.63 15.88 12.39
C PHE A 56 14.63 16.10 11.28
N GLU A 57 14.57 15.28 10.24
CA GLU A 57 14.97 15.75 8.91
C GLU A 57 13.85 16.67 8.42
N GLU A 58 14.21 17.88 7.96
CA GLU A 58 13.23 18.81 7.39
C GLU A 58 12.80 18.29 6.01
N ASP A 59 11.79 17.42 5.98
CA ASP A 59 11.16 16.99 4.74
C ASP A 59 9.91 17.83 4.43
N ASP A 60 9.78 18.24 3.17
CA ASP A 60 8.63 18.97 2.64
C ASP A 60 7.29 18.21 2.83
N ASP A 61 7.34 16.91 3.13
CA ASP A 61 6.16 16.04 3.31
C ASP A 61 5.48 16.20 4.68
N ASP A 62 6.21 16.68 5.69
CA ASP A 62 5.67 16.98 7.02
C ASP A 62 4.56 18.04 6.98
N MET A 63 4.50 18.82 5.91
CA MET A 63 3.48 19.84 5.67
C MET A 63 2.11 19.23 5.32
N LYS A 64 2.01 17.92 5.02
CA LYS A 64 0.73 17.27 4.71
C LYS A 64 0.06 16.65 5.93
N ASN A 65 0.81 16.22 6.95
CA ASN A 65 0.24 15.62 8.15
C ASN A 65 -0.23 16.71 9.15
N PRO A 66 -1.54 16.85 9.39
CA PRO A 66 -2.06 17.92 10.25
C PRO A 66 -1.79 17.66 11.74
N ASN A 67 -1.59 16.41 12.16
CA ASN A 67 -1.16 16.08 13.52
C ASN A 67 0.26 16.59 13.77
N LEU A 68 1.16 16.43 12.79
CA LEU A 68 2.54 16.86 12.90
C LEU A 68 2.68 18.39 12.96
N LYS A 69 1.81 19.13 12.25
CA LYS A 69 1.69 20.59 12.36
C LYS A 69 1.37 21.05 13.79
N LEU A 70 0.61 20.23 14.54
CA LEU A 70 0.28 20.52 15.93
C LEU A 70 1.41 20.08 16.88
N LEU A 71 2.02 18.92 16.65
CA LEU A 71 3.07 18.36 17.52
C LEU A 71 4.37 19.17 17.47
N LYS A 72 4.84 19.58 16.28
CA LYS A 72 6.10 20.32 16.10
C LYS A 72 6.28 21.52 17.04
N PRO A 73 5.33 22.49 17.13
CA PRO A 73 5.48 23.61 18.05
C PRO A 73 5.38 23.20 19.53
N LEU A 74 4.59 22.18 19.86
CA LEU A 74 4.45 21.69 21.24
C LEU A 74 5.73 21.02 21.73
N GLU A 75 6.38 20.25 20.87
CA GLU A 75 7.67 19.65 21.16
C GLU A 75 8.79 20.69 21.26
N LEU A 76 8.77 21.73 20.43
CA LEU A 76 9.72 22.82 20.56
C LEU A 76 9.60 23.50 21.93
N CYS A 77 8.37 23.76 22.38
CA CYS A 77 8.10 24.25 23.74
C CYS A 77 8.58 23.27 24.81
N TYR A 78 8.45 21.96 24.57
CA TYR A 78 8.90 20.92 25.47
C TYR A 78 10.44 20.87 25.57
N ARG A 79 11.16 21.03 24.46
CA ARG A 79 12.64 20.98 24.38
C ARG A 79 13.31 22.26 24.89
N LEU A 80 12.76 23.44 24.56
CA LEU A 80 13.34 24.75 24.94
C LEU A 80 13.11 25.14 26.41
N ARG A 81 12.54 24.26 27.22
CA ARG A 81 12.25 24.57 28.62
C ARG A 81 13.55 24.68 29.44
N ASP A 82 13.67 25.79 30.16
CA ASP A 82 14.87 26.16 30.93
C ASP A 82 14.89 25.53 32.34
N ARG A 83 13.90 24.71 32.72
CA ARG A 83 13.76 24.15 34.07
C ARG A 83 13.24 22.71 34.06
N PRO A 84 13.62 21.88 35.06
CA PRO A 84 13.07 20.54 35.29
C PRO A 84 11.68 20.61 35.95
N ILE A 85 10.86 21.59 35.55
CA ILE A 85 9.44 21.57 35.90
C ILE A 85 8.86 20.48 35.01
N THR A 86 8.48 19.37 35.64
CA THR A 86 7.60 18.36 35.07
C THR A 86 6.29 19.06 34.71
N ASP A 87 6.23 19.69 33.54
CA ASP A 87 4.99 20.25 33.04
C ASP A 87 4.14 19.07 32.54
N ALA A 88 3.59 18.36 33.53
CA ALA A 88 2.76 17.19 33.33
C ALA A 88 1.63 17.52 32.36
N SER A 89 1.12 18.75 32.38
CA SER A 89 0.08 19.21 31.47
C SER A 89 0.55 19.30 30.01
N LEU A 90 1.77 19.80 29.73
CA LEU A 90 2.30 19.79 28.37
C LEU A 90 2.61 18.37 27.90
N LEU A 91 3.19 17.54 28.76
CA LEU A 91 3.47 16.13 28.45
C LEU A 91 2.17 15.34 28.20
N ASP A 92 1.14 15.56 29.02
CA ASP A 92 -0.17 14.95 28.85
C ASP A 92 -0.85 15.44 27.57
N PHE A 93 -0.68 16.71 27.21
CA PHE A 93 -1.21 17.23 25.95
C PHE A 93 -0.49 16.64 24.73
N LEU A 94 0.84 16.53 24.77
CA LEU A 94 1.60 15.81 23.74
C LEU A 94 1.11 14.36 23.60
N ARG A 95 0.95 13.64 24.72
CA ARG A 95 0.39 12.28 24.71
C ARG A 95 -1.02 12.24 24.13
N GLN A 96 -1.88 13.19 24.46
CA GLN A 96 -3.24 13.27 23.92
C GLN A 96 -3.22 13.45 22.41
N VAL A 97 -2.42 14.40 21.90
CA VAL A 97 -2.30 14.64 20.46
C VAL A 97 -1.69 13.42 19.75
N SER A 98 -0.66 12.79 20.32
CA SER A 98 -0.07 11.57 19.75
C SER A 98 -1.02 10.37 19.77
N THR A 99 -1.90 10.27 20.78
CA THR A 99 -2.83 9.13 20.93
C THR A 99 -4.08 9.29 20.08
N PHE A 100 -4.68 10.49 20.09
CA PHE A 100 -5.99 10.74 19.50
C PHE A 100 -5.89 11.46 18.15
N GLY A 101 -4.78 12.14 17.89
CA GLY A 101 -4.65 13.04 16.76
C GLY A 101 -5.76 14.08 16.71
N LEU A 102 -6.07 14.53 15.50
CA LEU A 102 -7.17 15.45 15.22
C LEU A 102 -8.51 14.73 14.98
N SER A 103 -8.47 13.43 14.68
CA SER A 103 -9.65 12.61 14.35
C SER A 103 -10.29 11.96 15.58
N LEU A 104 -9.59 11.95 16.73
CA LEU A 104 -9.87 11.19 17.96
C LEU A 104 -9.80 9.67 17.78
N VAL A 105 -10.51 9.16 16.77
CA VAL A 105 -10.55 7.75 16.40
C VAL A 105 -10.43 7.65 14.88
N ARG A 106 -9.75 6.61 14.43
CA ARG A 106 -9.73 6.22 13.02
C ARG A 106 -10.93 5.31 12.75
N LEU A 107 -11.63 5.55 11.64
CA LEU A 107 -12.79 4.77 11.25
C LEU A 107 -12.38 3.62 10.32
N ASP A 108 -12.65 2.39 10.74
CA ASP A 108 -12.56 1.23 9.85
C ASP A 108 -13.79 1.18 8.93
N ILE A 109 -13.55 0.93 7.65
CA ILE A 109 -14.60 0.69 6.65
C ILE A 109 -14.80 -0.80 6.53
N ARG A 110 -16.05 -1.27 6.43
CA ARG A 110 -16.34 -2.70 6.26
C ARG A 110 -17.39 -2.92 5.19
N GLN A 111 -17.11 -3.84 4.27
CA GLN A 111 -18.05 -4.26 3.23
C GLN A 111 -17.88 -5.76 2.92
N GLU A 112 -18.92 -6.42 2.43
CA GLU A 112 -18.85 -7.84 2.04
C GLU A 112 -18.18 -8.05 0.67
N SER A 113 -17.46 -9.16 0.49
CA SER A 113 -16.69 -9.44 -0.72
C SER A 113 -17.52 -9.42 -2.01
N ASP A 114 -18.76 -9.92 -1.94
CA ASP A 114 -19.62 -10.07 -3.11
C ASP A 114 -19.98 -8.72 -3.73
N ARG A 115 -20.07 -7.67 -2.91
CA ARG A 115 -20.35 -6.30 -3.38
C ARG A 115 -19.23 -5.75 -4.25
N HIS A 116 -17.98 -6.07 -3.94
CA HIS A 116 -16.84 -5.70 -4.78
C HIS A 116 -16.86 -6.51 -6.07
N THR A 117 -17.23 -7.78 -5.97
CA THR A 117 -17.39 -8.67 -7.14
C THR A 117 -18.45 -8.13 -8.09
N ASP A 118 -19.59 -7.66 -7.58
CA ASP A 118 -20.67 -7.03 -8.35
C ASP A 118 -20.20 -5.76 -9.08
N VAL A 119 -19.38 -4.94 -8.44
CA VAL A 119 -18.80 -3.73 -9.06
C VAL A 119 -17.86 -4.10 -10.20
N LEU A 120 -16.92 -5.03 -9.95
CA LEU A 120 -16.01 -5.52 -10.98
C LEU A 120 -16.77 -6.20 -12.13
N ASP A 121 -17.87 -6.86 -11.82
CA ASP A 121 -18.77 -7.40 -12.83
C ASP A 121 -19.37 -6.32 -13.71
N SER A 122 -19.85 -5.23 -13.12
CA SER A 122 -20.38 -4.12 -13.89
C SER A 122 -19.31 -3.51 -14.81
N ILE A 123 -18.10 -3.30 -14.28
CA ILE A 123 -16.96 -2.74 -15.02
C ILE A 123 -16.58 -3.63 -16.20
N THR A 124 -16.35 -4.91 -15.95
CA THR A 124 -15.87 -5.86 -16.97
C THR A 124 -16.93 -6.19 -18.02
N ASN A 125 -18.22 -6.17 -17.65
CA ASN A 125 -19.32 -6.28 -18.60
C ASN A 125 -19.42 -5.03 -19.48
N HIS A 126 -19.23 -3.83 -18.90
CA HIS A 126 -19.19 -2.58 -19.65
C HIS A 126 -18.02 -2.56 -20.66
N LEU A 127 -16.86 -3.06 -20.26
CA LEU A 127 -15.67 -3.20 -21.10
C LEU A 127 -15.74 -4.39 -22.09
N ARG A 128 -16.77 -5.25 -21.97
CA ARG A 128 -16.95 -6.49 -22.77
C ARG A 128 -15.79 -7.48 -22.65
N ILE A 129 -15.18 -7.55 -21.46
CA ILE A 129 -14.07 -8.47 -21.11
C ILE A 129 -14.62 -9.76 -20.47
N GLY A 130 -15.74 -9.65 -19.73
CA GLY A 130 -16.49 -10.75 -19.11
C GLY A 130 -15.86 -11.33 -17.85
N TRP A 131 -16.48 -11.16 -16.67
CA TRP A 131 -15.96 -11.55 -15.34
C TRP A 131 -16.85 -12.55 -14.57
N SER A 132 -18.16 -12.46 -14.76
CA SER A 132 -19.14 -12.87 -13.75
C SER A 132 -19.14 -14.34 -13.37
N GLN A 133 -18.98 -15.27 -14.32
CA GLN A 133 -19.08 -16.71 -13.97
C GLN A 133 -18.14 -17.62 -14.77
N ASP A 134 -17.53 -17.12 -15.84
CA ASP A 134 -16.70 -17.95 -16.73
C ASP A 134 -15.23 -18.04 -16.29
N TRP A 135 -14.79 -17.17 -15.38
CA TRP A 135 -13.40 -17.10 -14.97
C TRP A 135 -13.15 -17.96 -13.73
N SER A 136 -12.10 -18.77 -13.79
CA SER A 136 -11.59 -19.47 -12.61
C SER A 136 -11.02 -18.46 -11.60
N LYS A 137 -10.83 -18.90 -10.35
CA LYS A 137 -10.26 -18.06 -9.30
C LYS A 137 -8.86 -17.56 -9.68
N GLU A 138 -8.08 -18.41 -10.32
CA GLU A 138 -6.72 -18.13 -10.78
C GLU A 138 -6.73 -17.08 -11.89
N LYS A 139 -7.65 -17.19 -12.85
CA LYS A 139 -7.79 -16.21 -13.93
C LYS A 139 -8.20 -14.82 -13.41
N ARG A 140 -9.09 -14.77 -12.41
CA ARG A 140 -9.47 -13.51 -11.74
C ARG A 140 -8.28 -12.88 -11.05
N GLN A 141 -7.50 -13.68 -10.33
CA GLN A 141 -6.28 -13.22 -9.66
C GLN A 141 -5.24 -12.71 -10.64
N GLU A 142 -4.99 -13.44 -11.73
CA GLU A 142 -4.05 -13.03 -12.78
C GLU A 142 -4.47 -11.69 -13.41
N TRP A 143 -5.75 -11.56 -13.79
CA TRP A 143 -6.25 -10.31 -14.36
C TRP A 143 -6.15 -9.13 -13.39
N LEU A 144 -6.59 -9.31 -12.13
CA LEU A 144 -6.47 -8.24 -11.12
C LEU A 144 -5.03 -7.82 -10.92
N SER A 145 -4.10 -8.78 -10.79
CA SER A 145 -2.68 -8.47 -10.64
C SER A 145 -2.08 -7.76 -11.85
N HIS A 146 -2.59 -8.04 -13.05
CA HIS A 146 -2.21 -7.34 -14.28
C HIS A 146 -2.72 -5.90 -14.28
N GLU A 147 -4.00 -5.68 -13.97
CA GLU A 147 -4.59 -4.33 -13.96
C GLU A 147 -4.00 -3.45 -12.84
N LEU A 148 -3.70 -4.02 -11.67
CA LEU A 148 -3.04 -3.31 -10.57
C LEU A 148 -1.62 -2.82 -10.91
N ARG A 149 -0.90 -3.50 -11.82
CA ARG A 149 0.38 -3.01 -12.37
C ARG A 149 0.18 -1.94 -13.43
N GLY A 150 -1.01 -1.87 -14.02
CA GLY A 150 -1.38 -0.90 -15.04
C GLY A 150 -1.59 0.49 -14.44
N LYS A 151 -1.31 1.52 -15.26
CA LYS A 151 -1.62 2.93 -14.93
C LYS A 151 -2.89 3.43 -15.63
N ARG A 152 -3.56 2.54 -16.36
CA ARG A 152 -4.74 2.88 -17.16
C ARG A 152 -5.98 2.67 -16.30
N LEU A 153 -6.83 3.70 -16.25
CA LEU A 153 -8.14 3.59 -15.64
C LEU A 153 -9.03 2.64 -16.44
N LEU A 154 -9.69 1.75 -15.71
CA LEU A 154 -10.62 0.76 -16.21
C LEU A 154 -11.97 1.36 -16.59
N PHE A 155 -12.45 2.35 -15.84
CA PHE A 155 -13.77 2.94 -16.12
C PHE A 155 -13.78 4.47 -16.02
N GLY A 156 -14.75 5.06 -16.72
CA GLY A 156 -15.05 6.48 -16.68
C GLY A 156 -16.38 6.77 -15.98
N PRO A 157 -16.82 8.04 -15.99
CA PRO A 157 -18.09 8.45 -15.38
C PRO A 157 -19.34 7.87 -16.09
N ASP A 158 -19.15 7.22 -17.24
CA ASP A 158 -20.19 6.58 -18.04
C ASP A 158 -20.48 5.12 -17.65
N LEU A 159 -19.79 4.58 -16.63
CA LEU A 159 -20.06 3.25 -16.11
C LEU A 159 -21.53 3.13 -15.65
N PRO A 160 -22.32 2.18 -16.20
CA PRO A 160 -23.65 1.90 -15.70
C PRO A 160 -23.59 1.36 -14.28
N GLN A 161 -24.36 1.97 -13.38
CA GLN A 161 -24.40 1.58 -11.96
C GLN A 161 -25.81 1.20 -11.53
N THR A 162 -25.93 0.08 -10.84
CA THR A 162 -27.08 -0.20 -9.96
C THR A 162 -26.94 0.62 -8.67
N LYS A 163 -28.02 0.74 -7.89
CA LYS A 163 -27.97 1.42 -6.58
C LYS A 163 -26.88 0.81 -5.68
N GLU A 164 -26.71 -0.48 -5.78
CA GLU A 164 -25.80 -1.30 -5.00
C GLU A 164 -24.33 -1.05 -5.38
N THR A 165 -24.03 -1.04 -6.68
CA THR A 165 -22.68 -0.71 -7.16
C THR A 165 -22.33 0.76 -6.94
N ALA A 166 -23.31 1.67 -7.06
CA ALA A 166 -23.13 3.09 -6.81
C ALA A 166 -22.77 3.36 -5.35
N ASP A 167 -23.39 2.66 -4.41
CA ASP A 167 -23.10 2.77 -2.97
C ASP A 167 -21.64 2.39 -2.63
N VAL A 168 -21.14 1.31 -3.24
CA VAL A 168 -19.74 0.89 -3.08
C VAL A 168 -18.78 1.91 -3.67
N LEU A 169 -19.02 2.36 -4.90
CA LEU A 169 -18.17 3.37 -5.56
C LEU A 169 -18.19 4.71 -4.82
N GLN A 170 -19.37 5.14 -4.34
CA GLN A 170 -19.51 6.36 -3.55
C GLN A 170 -18.72 6.28 -2.23
N THR A 171 -18.63 5.09 -1.62
CA THR A 171 -17.79 4.88 -0.43
C THR A 171 -16.32 5.18 -0.75
N PHE A 172 -15.80 4.66 -1.87
CA PHE A 172 -14.43 4.95 -2.29
C PHE A 172 -14.22 6.43 -2.68
N HIS A 173 -15.22 7.10 -3.25
CA HIS A 173 -15.14 8.55 -3.48
C HIS A 173 -15.05 9.35 -2.18
N VAL A 174 -15.80 8.97 -1.14
CA VAL A 174 -15.66 9.58 0.19
C VAL A 174 -14.27 9.35 0.77
N LEU A 175 -13.68 8.16 0.57
CA LEU A 175 -12.30 7.87 0.96
C LEU A 175 -11.27 8.73 0.22
N ALA A 176 -11.50 9.02 -1.07
CA ALA A 176 -10.60 9.87 -1.86
C ALA A 176 -10.68 11.37 -1.49
N GLU A 177 -11.81 11.82 -0.92
CA GLU A 177 -12.06 13.22 -0.58
C GLU A 177 -11.62 13.60 0.84
N LEU A 178 -11.72 12.67 1.79
CA LEU A 178 -11.44 12.92 3.21
C LEU A 178 -9.96 12.66 3.57
N PRO A 179 -9.43 13.29 4.64
CA PRO A 179 -8.05 13.06 5.08
C PRO A 179 -7.84 11.60 5.47
N SER A 180 -6.75 11.00 5.00
CA SER A 180 -6.36 9.60 5.27
C SER A 180 -6.26 9.29 6.78
N ASP A 181 -5.81 10.26 7.58
CA ASP A 181 -5.77 10.20 9.05
C ASP A 181 -7.15 10.02 9.73
N SER A 182 -8.25 10.11 8.98
CA SER A 182 -9.60 9.82 9.48
C SER A 182 -9.93 8.33 9.47
N PHE A 183 -9.17 7.52 8.74
CA PHE A 183 -9.51 6.13 8.45
C PHE A 183 -8.49 5.13 8.98
N GLY A 184 -9.00 3.94 9.25
CA GLY A 184 -8.21 2.77 9.64
C GLY A 184 -8.05 1.80 8.49
N ALA A 185 -8.58 0.58 8.67
CA ALA A 185 -8.56 -0.48 7.66
C ALA A 185 -9.79 -0.44 6.77
N TYR A 186 -9.65 -1.00 5.57
CA TYR A 186 -10.77 -1.51 4.79
C TYR A 186 -10.92 -3.01 5.06
N ILE A 187 -11.95 -3.40 5.81
CA ILE A 187 -12.24 -4.77 6.19
C ILE A 187 -13.18 -5.42 5.17
N ILE A 188 -12.76 -6.56 4.60
CA ILE A 188 -13.57 -7.35 3.68
C ILE A 188 -14.24 -8.47 4.47
N SER A 189 -15.57 -8.38 4.62
CA SER A 189 -16.39 -9.45 5.22
C SER A 189 -16.54 -10.60 4.24
N MET A 190 -16.69 -11.82 4.77
CA MET A 190 -16.85 -13.04 3.96
C MET A 190 -15.71 -13.25 2.94
N ALA A 191 -14.47 -12.89 3.32
CA ALA A 191 -13.33 -13.09 2.44
C ALA A 191 -12.98 -14.58 2.32
N ILE A 192 -12.88 -15.10 1.08
CA ILE A 192 -12.57 -16.51 0.81
C ILE A 192 -11.41 -16.73 -0.17
N ALA A 193 -10.88 -15.67 -0.79
CA ALA A 193 -9.84 -15.77 -1.82
C ALA A 193 -8.96 -14.50 -1.90
N PRO A 194 -7.69 -14.63 -2.33
CA PRO A 194 -6.79 -13.50 -2.59
C PRO A 194 -7.38 -12.44 -3.52
N SER A 195 -8.17 -12.87 -4.52
CA SER A 195 -8.83 -11.96 -5.47
C SER A 195 -9.77 -10.96 -4.79
N HIS A 196 -10.28 -11.24 -3.59
CA HIS A 196 -11.12 -10.29 -2.85
C HIS A 196 -10.30 -9.09 -2.37
N VAL A 197 -9.06 -9.33 -1.90
CA VAL A 197 -8.15 -8.25 -1.50
C VAL A 197 -7.78 -7.41 -2.71
N PHE A 198 -7.33 -8.03 -3.80
CA PHE A 198 -6.97 -7.32 -5.02
C PHE A 198 -8.13 -6.56 -5.67
N ALA A 199 -9.37 -7.03 -5.50
CA ALA A 199 -10.55 -6.31 -5.95
C ALA A 199 -10.69 -4.97 -5.24
N VAL A 200 -10.51 -4.93 -3.91
CA VAL A 200 -10.57 -3.68 -3.15
C VAL A 200 -9.40 -2.78 -3.50
N GLU A 201 -8.18 -3.30 -3.58
CA GLU A 201 -7.00 -2.51 -3.98
C GLU A 201 -7.22 -1.83 -5.34
N LEU A 202 -7.76 -2.57 -6.31
CA LEU A 202 -8.05 -2.02 -7.63
C LEU A 202 -9.10 -0.93 -7.55
N LEU A 203 -10.17 -1.11 -6.77
CA LEU A 203 -11.21 -0.10 -6.61
C LEU A 203 -10.70 1.16 -5.89
N GLN A 204 -9.79 1.03 -4.91
CA GLN A 204 -9.12 2.18 -4.29
C GLN A 204 -8.33 2.98 -5.33
N GLN A 205 -7.53 2.29 -6.16
CA GLN A 205 -6.75 2.91 -7.23
C GLN A 205 -7.65 3.60 -8.28
N GLU A 206 -8.67 2.89 -8.77
CA GLU A 206 -9.58 3.39 -9.80
C GLU A 206 -10.45 4.57 -9.33
N CYS A 207 -10.78 4.61 -8.03
CA CYS A 207 -11.51 5.72 -7.43
C CYS A 207 -10.60 6.86 -6.97
N HIS A 208 -9.31 6.81 -7.29
CA HIS A 208 -8.31 7.84 -6.97
C HIS A 208 -8.11 8.09 -5.47
N VAL A 209 -8.21 7.05 -4.65
CA VAL A 209 -7.81 7.14 -3.24
C VAL A 209 -6.29 7.33 -3.20
N LYS A 210 -5.86 8.55 -2.80
CA LYS A 210 -4.44 8.97 -2.88
C LYS A 210 -3.55 8.17 -1.94
N GLU A 211 -4.06 7.88 -0.76
CA GLU A 211 -3.43 7.05 0.27
C GLU A 211 -4.38 5.90 0.55
N PRO A 212 -4.24 4.77 -0.19
CA PRO A 212 -5.11 3.61 -0.02
C PRO A 212 -5.10 3.09 1.42
N LEU A 213 -6.26 2.69 1.92
CA LEU A 213 -6.37 2.05 3.22
C LEU A 213 -5.80 0.64 3.14
N ARG A 214 -5.19 0.19 4.24
CA ARG A 214 -4.79 -1.22 4.40
C ARG A 214 -6.02 -2.12 4.25
N VAL A 215 -5.95 -3.09 3.33
CA VAL A 215 -7.04 -4.03 3.08
C VAL A 215 -6.89 -5.26 3.97
N VAL A 216 -7.94 -5.58 4.74
CA VAL A 216 -7.92 -6.65 5.74
C VAL A 216 -9.01 -7.68 5.41
N PRO A 217 -8.64 -8.88 4.94
CA PRO A 217 -9.60 -9.96 4.74
C PRO A 217 -10.07 -10.53 6.08
N LEU A 218 -11.39 -10.58 6.29
CA LEU A 218 -11.99 -11.25 7.43
C LEU A 218 -12.48 -12.65 7.02
N PHE A 219 -11.75 -13.67 7.45
CA PHE A 219 -12.11 -15.09 7.27
C PHE A 219 -13.11 -15.50 8.37
N GLU A 220 -14.40 -15.57 8.04
CA GLU A 220 -15.46 -15.72 9.03
C GLU A 220 -15.84 -17.18 9.32
N ASN A 221 -15.87 -18.04 8.29
CA ASN A 221 -16.28 -19.44 8.46
C ASN A 221 -15.08 -20.34 8.74
N LEU A 222 -15.35 -21.52 9.33
CA LEU A 222 -14.31 -22.51 9.63
C LEU A 222 -13.50 -22.91 8.39
N GLN A 223 -14.17 -23.12 7.26
CA GLN A 223 -13.51 -23.47 5.99
C GLN A 223 -12.59 -22.36 5.50
N ASP A 224 -13.01 -21.11 5.67
CA ASP A 224 -12.25 -19.94 5.24
C ASP A 224 -11.03 -19.75 6.16
N HIS A 225 -11.20 -19.98 7.46
CA HIS A 225 -10.13 -19.97 8.44
C HIS A 225 -9.07 -21.04 8.15
N ASP A 226 -9.47 -22.26 7.79
CA ASP A 226 -8.55 -23.34 7.41
C ASP A 226 -7.79 -23.02 6.10
N ALA A 227 -8.42 -22.30 5.18
CA ALA A 227 -7.82 -21.87 3.92
C ALA A 227 -6.99 -20.58 4.03
N ALA A 228 -7.14 -19.82 5.12
CA ALA A 228 -6.52 -18.51 5.30
C ALA A 228 -4.98 -18.52 5.15
N PRO A 229 -4.22 -19.48 5.74
CA PRO A 229 -2.77 -19.50 5.57
C PRO A 229 -2.34 -19.64 4.11
N ALA A 230 -3.04 -20.47 3.33
CA ALA A 230 -2.76 -20.66 1.91
C ALA A 230 -3.13 -19.41 1.09
N ALA A 231 -4.24 -18.75 1.42
CA ALA A 231 -4.63 -17.50 0.79
C ALA A 231 -3.60 -16.39 1.05
N VAL A 232 -3.14 -16.22 2.29
CA VAL A 232 -2.14 -15.22 2.66
C VAL A 232 -0.78 -15.52 2.04
N ALA A 233 -0.32 -16.77 2.05
CA ALA A 233 0.92 -17.15 1.37
C ALA A 233 0.86 -16.88 -0.14
N CYS A 234 -0.31 -17.10 -0.76
CA CYS A 234 -0.53 -16.77 -2.17
C CYS A 234 -0.44 -15.26 -2.42
N MET A 235 -1.01 -14.43 -1.54
CA MET A 235 -0.88 -12.97 -1.65
C MET A 235 0.58 -12.52 -1.52
N PHE A 236 1.32 -13.05 -0.55
CA PHE A 236 2.75 -12.75 -0.35
C PHE A 236 3.65 -13.27 -1.47
N SER A 237 3.19 -14.22 -2.29
CA SER A 237 3.95 -14.67 -3.47
C SER A 237 3.82 -13.74 -4.69
N ILE A 238 2.96 -12.72 -4.62
CA ILE A 238 2.77 -11.77 -5.72
C ILE A 238 3.63 -10.53 -5.46
N ASP A 239 4.61 -10.31 -6.35
CA ASP A 239 5.56 -9.19 -6.24
C ASP A 239 4.87 -7.83 -6.08
N TRP A 240 3.77 -7.60 -6.80
CA TRP A 240 3.04 -6.34 -6.69
C TRP A 240 2.50 -6.13 -5.26
N TYR A 241 1.99 -7.18 -4.61
CA TYR A 241 1.42 -7.05 -3.27
C TYR A 241 2.51 -6.84 -2.19
N MET A 242 3.68 -7.47 -2.35
CA MET A 242 4.79 -7.31 -1.41
C MET A 242 5.55 -6.00 -1.58
N ASN A 243 5.56 -5.40 -2.77
CA ASN A 243 6.34 -4.20 -3.07
C ASN A 243 5.51 -2.91 -3.07
N ASN A 244 4.22 -2.97 -2.72
CA ASN A 244 3.31 -1.82 -2.77
C ASN A 244 3.02 -1.25 -1.36
N GLU A 245 4.02 -1.29 -0.48
CA GLU A 245 4.04 -0.57 0.81
C GLU A 245 4.64 0.84 0.70
#